data_AF-A0AA51MS16-F1
#
_entry.id   AF-A0AA51MS16-F1
#
_cell.length_a   1.000
_cell.length_b   1.000
_cell.length_c   1.000
_cell.angle_alpha   90.00
_cell.angle_beta   90.00
_cell.angle_gamma   90.00
#
_symmetry.space_group_name_H-M   'P 1'
#
loop_
_entity.id
_entity.type
_entity.pdbx_description
1 polymer ?
#
loop_
_entity_poly.entity_id
_entity_poly.type
_entity_poly.pdbx_seq_one_letter_code
_entity_poly.pdbx_strand_id
1 'polypeptide(L)'
;MKTQCRIYFQNRFAIVALDTVKLELLALHLGQMPQALETKFVVQRWLGLAVRNRFGHIANDHDPVEEWATLCLHDALIMGVKPLRFVPKKQPVAPP
;
A
#
# COMPACT_ATOMS: atom_id res chain seq x y z
N MET A 1 10.70 -9.36 13.35
CA MET A 1 10.72 -7.93 13.71
C MET A 1 9.59 -7.24 12.96
N LYS A 2 8.85 -6.34 13.60
CA LYS A 2 7.76 -5.60 12.96
C LYS A 2 8.10 -4.11 12.87
N THR A 3 7.76 -3.47 11.76
CA THR A 3 7.90 -2.03 11.52
C THR A 3 6.53 -1.40 11.44
N GLN A 4 6.35 -0.25 12.12
CA GLN A 4 5.13 0.53 11.98
C GLN A 4 5.10 1.27 10.64
N CYS A 5 4.02 1.02 9.90
CA CYS A 5 3.72 1.66 8.63
C CYS A 5 2.44 2.47 8.72
N ARG A 6 2.46 3.67 8.15
CA ARG A 6 1.25 4.47 7.94
C ARG A 6 0.70 4.14 6.56
N ILE A 7 -0.55 3.68 6.51
CA ILE A 7 -1.24 3.37 5.27
C ILE A 7 -2.29 4.45 5.03
N TYR A 8 -2.15 5.21 3.94
CA TYR A 8 -2.98 6.37 3.65
C TYR A 8 -4.16 6.04 2.74
N PHE A 9 -5.35 6.53 3.11
CA PHE A 9 -6.62 6.39 2.40
C PHE A 9 -7.30 7.76 2.27
N GLN A 10 -6.97 8.49 1.19
CA GLN A 10 -7.49 9.85 0.92
C GLN A 10 -7.28 10.80 2.12
N ASN A 11 -8.28 10.92 3.01
CA ASN A 11 -8.28 11.83 4.16
C ASN A 11 -8.02 11.12 5.50
N ARG A 12 -7.83 9.80 5.49
CA ARG A 12 -7.57 8.98 6.69
C ARG A 12 -6.28 8.19 6.55
N PHE A 13 -5.75 7.74 7.68
CA PHE A 13 -4.65 6.78 7.71
C PHE A 13 -4.88 5.75 8.81
N ALA A 14 -4.31 4.57 8.64
CA ALA A 14 -4.19 3.57 9.69
C ALA A 14 -2.70 3.31 9.96
N ILE A 15 -2.36 3.09 11.24
CA ILE A 15 -1.03 2.62 11.65
C ILE A 15 -1.12 1.11 11.78
N VAL A 16 -0.26 0.40 11.07
CA VAL A 16 -0.21 -1.07 11.05
C VAL A 16 1.21 -1.55 11.35
N ALA A 17 1.34 -2.73 11.93
CA ALA A 17 2.63 -3.34 12.25
C ALA A 17 2.92 -4.52 11.29
N LEU A 18 3.78 -4.29 10.30
CA LEU A 18 4.10 -5.25 9.25
C LEU A 18 5.51 -5.82 9.43
N ASP A 19 5.76 -7.00 8.85
CA ASP A 19 7.08 -7.64 8.92
C ASP A 19 8.17 -6.81 8.24
N THR A 20 9.24 -6.50 8.97
CA THR A 20 10.31 -5.62 8.49
C THR A 20 11.04 -6.18 7.27
N VAL A 21 11.33 -7.48 7.26
CA VAL A 21 12.07 -8.12 6.17
C VAL A 21 11.25 -8.08 4.89
N LYS A 22 9.96 -8.37 4.98
CA LYS A 22 9.05 -8.27 3.83
C LYS A 22 8.95 -6.85 3.28
N LEU A 23 8.98 -5.83 4.13
CA LEU A 23 8.98 -4.43 3.70
C LEU A 23 10.29 -4.05 2.98
N GLU A 24 11.43 -4.52 3.46
CA GLU A 24 12.73 -4.30 2.80
C GLU A 24 12.79 -5.03 1.45
N LEU A 25 12.28 -6.25 1.38
CA LEU A 25 12.15 -6.98 0.11
C LEU A 25 11.23 -6.26 -0.87
N LEU A 26 10.10 -5.72 -0.40
CA LEU A 26 9.22 -4.91 -1.25
C LEU A 26 9.93 -3.65 -1.75
N ALA A 27 10.72 -2.98 -0.90
CA ALA A 27 11.52 -1.84 -1.32
C ALA A 27 12.47 -2.21 -2.47
N LEU A 28 13.17 -3.33 -2.35
CA LEU A 28 14.06 -3.84 -3.41
C LEU A 28 13.29 -4.13 -4.71
N HIS A 29 12.11 -4.75 -4.63
CA HIS A 29 11.26 -4.99 -5.81
C HIS A 29 10.78 -3.69 -6.47
N LEU A 30 10.65 -2.61 -5.70
CA LEU A 30 10.33 -1.27 -6.20
C LEU A 30 11.55 -0.49 -6.70
N GLY A 31 12.73 -1.12 -6.74
CA GLY A 31 13.99 -0.48 -7.15
C GLY A 31 14.49 0.56 -6.15
N GLN A 32 14.10 0.45 -4.88
CA GLN A 32 14.48 1.39 -3.81
C GLN A 32 15.57 0.80 -2.92
N MET A 33 16.41 1.66 -2.34
CA MET A 33 17.41 1.24 -1.35
C MET A 33 16.74 1.01 0.01
N PRO A 34 16.86 -0.18 0.63
CA PRO A 34 16.32 -0.43 1.96
C PRO A 34 16.84 0.58 2.98
N GLN A 35 16.04 0.84 4.02
CA GLN A 35 16.39 1.69 5.17
C GLN A 35 16.56 3.19 4.88
N ALA A 36 16.51 3.62 3.62
CA ALA A 36 16.41 5.03 3.28
C ALA A 36 15.05 5.61 3.73
N LEU A 37 15.07 6.84 4.23
CA LEU A 37 13.88 7.49 4.78
C LEU A 37 12.79 7.69 3.70
N GLU A 38 13.22 8.03 2.48
CA GLU A 38 12.35 8.19 1.31
C GLU A 38 11.68 6.86 0.89
N THR A 39 12.41 5.75 1.01
CA THR A 39 11.91 4.41 0.69
C THR A 39 10.75 4.01 1.59
N LYS A 40 10.77 4.42 2.86
CA LYS A 40 9.63 4.20 3.76
C LYS A 40 8.35 4.82 3.20
N PHE A 41 8.43 6.03 2.64
CA PHE A 41 7.28 6.69 2.03
C PHE A 41 6.80 6.00 0.75
N VAL A 42 7.73 5.56 -0.11
CA VAL A 42 7.40 4.84 -1.35
C VAL A 42 6.67 3.54 -1.04
N VAL A 43 7.20 2.74 -0.09
CA VAL A 43 6.59 1.48 0.33
C VAL A 43 5.21 1.70 0.96
N GLN A 44 5.08 2.69 1.85
CA GLN A 44 3.78 3.03 2.47
C GLN A 44 2.73 3.47 1.44
N ARG A 45 3.14 4.31 0.48
CA ARG A 45 2.26 4.77 -0.60
C ARG A 45 1.82 3.62 -1.49
N TRP A 46 2.76 2.73 -1.84
CA TRP A 46 2.46 1.54 -2.64
C TRP A 46 1.47 0.64 -1.91
N LEU A 47 1.70 0.34 -0.63
CA LEU A 47 0.80 -0.49 0.18
C LEU A 47 -0.59 0.14 0.31
N GLY A 48 -0.68 1.45 0.57
CA GLY A 48 -1.97 2.15 0.62
C GLY A 48 -2.74 2.06 -0.69
N LEU A 49 -2.05 2.18 -1.82
CA LEU A 49 -2.67 2.01 -3.13
C LEU A 49 -3.10 0.54 -3.38
N ALA A 50 -2.27 -0.43 -3.00
CA ALA A 50 -2.55 -1.85 -3.18
C ALA A 50 -3.77 -2.29 -2.35
N VAL A 51 -3.81 -1.90 -1.07
CA VAL A 51 -4.95 -2.17 -0.19
C VAL A 51 -6.21 -1.50 -0.73
N ARG A 52 -6.11 -0.23 -1.16
CA ARG A 52 -7.26 0.49 -1.71
C ARG A 52 -7.80 -0.13 -3.00
N ASN A 53 -6.91 -0.54 -3.90
CA ASN A 53 -7.31 -1.14 -5.17
C ASN A 53 -7.98 -2.51 -4.98
N ARG A 54 -7.61 -3.25 -3.92
CA ARG A 54 -8.14 -4.59 -3.67
C ARG A 54 -9.39 -4.60 -2.78
N PHE A 55 -9.38 -3.81 -1.72
CA PHE A 55 -10.41 -3.84 -0.66
C PHE A 55 -11.29 -2.59 -0.64
N GLY A 56 -10.99 -1.59 -1.46
CA GLY A 56 -11.75 -0.33 -1.53
C GLY A 56 -11.27 0.71 -0.52
N HIS A 57 -12.18 1.56 -0.06
CA HIS A 57 -11.85 2.61 0.91
C HIS A 57 -12.06 2.10 2.33
N ILE A 58 -11.24 2.58 3.27
CA ILE A 58 -11.57 2.42 4.69
C ILE A 58 -12.80 3.25 4.98
N ALA A 59 -13.88 2.60 5.43
CA ALA A 59 -15.12 3.22 5.85
C ALA A 59 -15.14 3.40 7.37
N ASN A 60 -14.55 2.47 8.13
CA ASN A 60 -14.69 2.40 9.58
C ASN A 60 -13.35 2.27 10.29
N ASP A 61 -13.29 2.71 11.54
CA ASP A 61 -12.07 2.61 12.37
C ASP A 61 -11.71 1.16 12.74
N HIS A 62 -12.62 0.22 12.48
CA HIS A 62 -12.49 -1.21 12.80
C HIS A 62 -12.14 -2.05 11.56
N ASP A 63 -11.91 -1.41 10.41
CA ASP A 63 -11.52 -2.13 9.21
C ASP A 63 -10.17 -2.85 9.44
N PRO A 64 -10.01 -4.11 9.00
CA PRO A 64 -8.82 -4.92 9.30
C PRO A 64 -7.64 -4.58 8.38
N VAL A 65 -7.17 -3.32 8.45
CA VAL A 65 -6.15 -2.76 7.55
C VAL A 65 -4.81 -3.48 7.68
N GLU A 66 -4.44 -3.93 8.89
CA GLU A 66 -3.18 -4.68 9.09
C GLU A 66 -3.21 -6.01 8.34
N GLU A 67 -4.32 -6.73 8.37
CA GLU A 67 -4.49 -8.00 7.66
C GLU A 67 -4.48 -7.77 6.15
N TRP A 68 -5.21 -6.77 5.67
CA TRP A 68 -5.23 -6.40 4.26
C TRP A 68 -3.85 -6.00 3.74
N ALA A 69 -3.12 -5.17 4.49
CA ALA A 69 -1.76 -4.77 4.13
C ALA A 69 -0.80 -5.96 4.16
N THR A 70 -0.95 -6.89 5.10
CA THR A 70 -0.17 -8.13 5.18
C THR A 70 -0.41 -9.01 3.96
N LEU A 71 -1.66 -9.18 3.54
CA LEU A 71 -2.02 -9.93 2.33
C LEU A 71 -1.47 -9.28 1.06
N CYS A 72 -1.63 -7.97 0.91
CA CYS A 72 -1.06 -7.24 -0.24
C CYS A 72 0.46 -7.34 -0.29
N LEU A 73 1.14 -7.25 0.86
CA LEU A 73 2.59 -7.39 0.95
C LEU A 73 3.03 -8.81 0.59
N HIS A 74 2.32 -9.83 1.07
CA HIS A 74 2.62 -11.22 0.75
C HIS A 74 2.46 -11.53 -0.74
N ASP A 75 1.34 -11.11 -1.33
CA ASP A 75 1.07 -11.33 -2.75
C ASP A 75 2.08 -10.60 -3.63
N ALA A 76 2.52 -9.40 -3.24
CA ALA A 76 3.55 -8.65 -3.96
C ALA A 76 4.88 -9.41 -4.03
N LEU A 77 5.23 -10.13 -2.97
CA LEU A 77 6.49 -10.88 -2.87
C LEU A 77 6.40 -12.25 -3.56
N ILE A 78 5.22 -12.89 -3.60
CA ILE A 78 5.03 -14.18 -4.27
C ILE A 78 4.78 -14.01 -5.77
N MET A 79 3.87 -13.12 -6.14
CA MET A 79 3.40 -12.95 -7.51
C MET A 79 4.16 -11.86 -8.28
N GLY A 80 5.09 -11.18 -7.60
CA GLY A 80 5.79 -10.02 -8.10
C GLY A 80 5.00 -8.72 -7.95
N VAL A 81 5.73 -7.60 -7.86
CA VAL A 81 5.14 -6.27 -7.82
C VAL A 81 4.60 -5.93 -9.20
N LYS A 82 3.28 -6.04 -9.37
CA LYS A 82 2.62 -5.52 -10.58
C LYS A 82 2.63 -3.99 -10.52
N PRO A 83 2.87 -3.29 -11.65
CA PRO A 83 2.67 -1.86 -11.72
C PRO A 83 1.23 -1.57 -11.32
N LEU A 84 1.04 -0.86 -10.20
CA LEU A 84 -0.28 -0.40 -9.79
C LEU A 84 -0.67 0.68 -10.80
N ARG A 85 -1.30 0.28 -11.91
CA ARG A 85 -1.89 1.23 -12.86
C ARG A 85 -2.92 2.03 -12.07
N PHE A 86 -2.58 3.28 -11.79
CA PHE A 86 -3.58 4.29 -11.49
C PHE A 86 -4.41 4.39 -12.75
N VAL A 87 -5.60 3.77 -12.77
CA VAL A 87 -6.62 4.15 -13.73
C VAL A 87 -7.31 5.33 -13.06
N PRO A 88 -6.98 6.59 -13.40
CA PRO A 88 -7.88 7.67 -13.03
C PRO A 88 -9.24 7.29 -13.60
N LYS A 89 -10.24 7.11 -12.72
CA LYS A 89 -11.63 7.07 -13.17
C LYS A 89 -11.82 8.35 -13.97
N LYS A 90 -11.93 8.24 -15.30
CA LYS A 90 -12.39 9.35 -16.13
C LYS A 90 -13.69 9.81 -15.48
N GLN A 91 -13.73 11.06 -15.00
CA GLN A 91 -14.99 11.68 -14.64
C GLN A 91 -15.92 11.56 -15.86
N PRO A 92 -17.19 11.18 -15.68
CA PRO A 92 -18.14 11.30 -16.78
C PRO A 92 -18.20 12.78 -17.15
N VAL A 93 -17.71 13.10 -18.34
CA VAL A 93 -17.90 14.42 -18.94
C VAL A 93 -19.40 14.54 -19.14
N ALA A 94 -20.04 15.47 -18.42
CA ALA A 94 -21.44 15.79 -18.65
C ALA A 94 -21.58 16.30 -20.09
N PRO A 95 -22.56 15.81 -20.87
CA PRO A 95 -22.80 16.32 -22.21
C PRO A 95 -23.26 17.80 -22.15
N PRO A 96 -23.02 18.57 -23.23
CA PRO A 96 -23.29 20.01 -23.31
C PRO A 96 -24.77 20.35 -23.18
#